data_AF-A0A7S0JGV6-F1
#
_entry.id   AF-A0A7S0JGV6-F1
#
_cell.length_a   1.000
_cell.length_b   1.000
_cell.length_c   1.000
_cell.angle_alpha   90.00
_cell.angle_beta   90.00
_cell.angle_gamma   90.00
#
_symmetry.space_group_name_H-M   'P 1'
#
loop_
_entity.id
_entity.type
_entity.pdbx_description
1 polymer ?
#
loop_
_entity_poly.entity_id
_entity_poly.type
_entity_poly.pdbx_seq_one_letter_code
_entity_poly.pdbx_strand_id
1 'polypeptide(L)'
;VRTSQIYVRDTTPVSPYALMLFGGALSAERLRSARARRANGQCTARAAEGISSDTTLTVDGWIKFRVPRRVEQLMIDLRSQLDRLLQQKMLNPSIQLTEAGSGLLVAITALLASPPPGA
;
A
#
# COMPACT_ATOMS: atom_id res chain seq x y z
N VAL A 1 1.21 -15.17 -30.10
CA VAL A 1 2.39 -16.05 -30.32
C VAL A 1 2.45 -17.05 -29.17
N ARG A 2 2.16 -18.35 -29.41
CA ARG A 2 2.27 -19.42 -28.40
C ARG A 2 3.63 -20.11 -28.56
N THR A 3 4.53 -19.88 -27.62
CA THR A 3 5.82 -20.60 -27.48
C THR A 3 5.73 -21.63 -26.34
N SER A 4 6.68 -22.56 -26.28
CA SER A 4 6.78 -23.62 -25.26
C SER A 4 6.91 -23.12 -23.82
N GLN A 5 7.24 -21.83 -23.64
CA GLN A 5 7.36 -21.16 -22.35
C GLN A 5 6.66 -19.80 -22.39
N ILE A 6 6.26 -19.33 -21.21
CA ILE A 6 5.57 -18.06 -20.99
C ILE A 6 6.63 -16.96 -20.96
N TYR A 7 6.51 -15.99 -21.87
CA TYR A 7 7.37 -14.82 -21.94
C TYR A 7 6.52 -13.55 -21.85
N VAL A 8 6.96 -12.58 -21.05
CA VAL A 8 6.37 -11.24 -21.02
C VAL A 8 6.99 -10.42 -22.15
N ARG A 9 6.17 -9.81 -23.00
CA ARG A 9 6.62 -9.13 -24.23
C ARG A 9 7.05 -7.69 -23.98
N ASP A 10 6.23 -6.95 -23.25
CA ASP A 10 6.48 -5.55 -22.93
C ASP A 10 6.36 -5.39 -21.41
N THR A 11 7.46 -5.08 -20.73
CA THR A 11 7.50 -4.79 -19.30
C THR A 11 7.93 -3.35 -19.09
N THR A 12 7.21 -2.62 -18.24
CA THR A 12 7.66 -1.32 -17.71
C THR A 12 7.94 -1.50 -16.22
N PRO A 13 9.15 -1.18 -15.73
CA PRO A 13 9.43 -1.23 -14.31
C PRO A 13 8.60 -0.15 -13.61
N VAL A 14 7.90 -0.54 -12.56
CA VAL A 14 7.06 0.36 -11.76
C VAL A 14 7.55 0.38 -10.31
N SER A 15 7.46 1.55 -9.68
CA SER A 15 7.80 1.69 -8.27
C SER A 15 6.81 0.90 -7.39
N PRO A 16 7.27 0.28 -6.28
CA PRO A 16 6.40 -0.35 -5.30
C PRO A 16 5.27 0.56 -4.81
N TYR A 17 5.56 1.86 -4.67
CA TYR A 17 4.56 2.85 -4.23
C TYR A 17 3.45 3.07 -5.25
N ALA A 18 3.75 2.97 -6.55
CA ALA A 18 2.73 3.05 -7.59
C ALA A 18 1.76 1.87 -7.49
N LEU A 19 2.28 0.67 -7.23
CA LEU A 19 1.46 -0.53 -7.01
C LEU A 19 0.62 -0.45 -5.73
N MET A 20 1.12 0.21 -4.68
CA MET A 20 0.32 0.44 -3.45
C MET A 20 -0.80 1.45 -3.67
N LEU A 21 -0.52 2.55 -4.36
CA LEU A 21 -1.48 3.65 -4.53
C LEU A 21 -2.58 3.31 -5.53
N PHE A 22 -2.19 2.78 -6.70
CA PHE A 22 -3.11 2.49 -7.82
C PHE A 22 -3.46 1.01 -7.96
N GLY A 23 -2.92 0.15 -7.11
CA GLY A 23 -3.23 -1.27 -7.14
C GLY A 23 -4.64 -1.60 -6.64
N GLY A 24 -4.90 -2.91 -6.59
CA GLY A 24 -6.15 -3.49 -6.08
C GLY A 24 -6.34 -3.28 -4.58
N ALA A 25 -7.13 -4.14 -3.94
CA ALA A 25 -7.45 -4.02 -2.52
C ALA A 25 -6.18 -4.02 -1.65
N LEU A 26 -6.02 -3.02 -0.77
CA LEU A 26 -4.92 -2.96 0.19
C LEU A 26 -5.35 -3.62 1.50
N SER A 27 -4.58 -4.61 1.93
CA SER A 27 -4.74 -5.28 3.22
C SER A 27 -3.49 -5.09 4.06
N ALA A 28 -3.64 -4.39 5.18
CA ALA A 28 -2.60 -4.28 6.18
C ALA A 28 -2.54 -5.56 7.02
N GLU A 29 -1.54 -6.40 6.76
CA GLU A 29 -1.24 -7.54 7.61
C GLU A 29 -0.20 -7.11 8.63
N ARG A 30 -0.66 -6.70 9.82
CA ARG A 30 0.22 -6.73 10.98
C ARG A 30 0.60 -8.18 11.15
N LEU A 31 1.86 -8.50 10.88
CA LEU A 31 2.48 -9.76 11.30
C LEU A 31 2.38 -9.79 12.82
N ARG A 32 1.22 -10.24 13.33
CA ARG A 32 1.05 -10.73 14.69
C ARG A 32 1.87 -12.00 14.68
N SER A 33 3.18 -11.81 14.84
CA SER A 33 4.19 -12.84 15.00
C SER A 33 3.59 -13.94 15.83
N ALA A 34 3.38 -15.08 15.17
CA ALA A 34 3.01 -16.35 15.74
C ALA A 34 1.88 -16.25 16.78
N ARG A 35 0.63 -16.42 16.32
CA ARG A 35 -0.33 -17.15 17.14
C ARG A 35 0.26 -18.55 17.32
N ALA A 36 1.04 -18.69 18.39
CA ALA A 36 1.50 -19.95 18.90
C ALA A 36 0.32 -20.90 18.89
N ARG A 37 0.42 -21.97 18.10
CA ARG A 37 -0.31 -23.20 18.38
C ARG A 37 0.23 -23.72 19.72
N ARG A 38 -0.21 -23.13 20.83
CA ARG A 38 -0.11 -23.74 22.14
C ARG A 38 -1.44 -24.39 22.43
N ALA A 39 -1.46 -25.71 22.22
CA ALA A 39 -2.42 -26.58 22.87
C ALA A 39 -2.20 -26.47 24.40
N ASN A 40 -3.28 -26.18 25.11
CA ASN A 40 -3.47 -26.21 26.57
C ASN A 40 -2.60 -25.32 27.49
N GLY A 41 -3.31 -24.56 28.32
CA GLY A 41 -2.81 -24.03 29.59
C GLY A 41 -2.33 -22.57 29.57
N GLN A 42 -3.25 -21.66 29.90
CA GLN A 42 -3.06 -20.30 30.42
C GLN A 42 -1.70 -19.61 30.17
N CYS A 43 -1.72 -18.60 29.29
CA CYS A 43 -0.71 -17.55 29.25
C CYS A 43 -1.40 -16.20 29.45
N THR A 44 -1.47 -15.73 30.69
CA THR A 44 -1.65 -14.32 31.01
C THR A 44 -0.29 -13.65 30.90
N ALA A 45 0.12 -13.34 29.68
CA ALA A 45 1.25 -12.47 29.41
C ALA A 45 0.75 -11.32 28.54
N ARG A 46 0.34 -10.25 29.22
CA ARG A 46 0.72 -8.90 28.77
C ARG A 46 2.23 -8.90 28.51
N ALA A 47 2.63 -8.06 27.56
CA ALA A 47 3.98 -7.87 27.03
C ALA A 47 4.35 -8.87 25.92
N ALA A 48 4.76 -8.46 24.73
CA ALA A 48 5.20 -7.14 24.29
C ALA A 48 4.76 -6.95 22.83
N GLU A 49 3.91 -5.96 22.56
CA GLU A 49 3.97 -5.27 21.28
C GLU A 49 5.28 -4.49 21.29
N GLY A 50 6.38 -5.21 21.02
CA GLY A 50 7.60 -4.58 20.55
C GLY A 50 7.22 -3.73 19.35
N ILE A 51 7.78 -2.53 19.30
CA ILE A 51 7.66 -1.62 18.16
C ILE A 51 8.52 -2.23 17.05
N SER A 52 8.12 -3.39 16.51
CA SER A 52 8.54 -3.83 15.19
C SER A 52 7.92 -2.81 14.26
N SER A 53 8.72 -1.82 13.88
CA SER A 53 8.36 -0.77 12.93
C SER A 53 7.86 -1.34 11.61
N ASP A 54 8.13 -2.62 11.37
CA ASP A 54 7.92 -3.32 10.13
C ASP A 54 6.53 -3.96 10.04
N THR A 55 5.69 -3.46 9.11
CA THR A 55 4.36 -4.00 8.81
C THR A 55 4.33 -4.51 7.37
N THR A 56 3.63 -5.61 7.11
CA THR A 56 3.50 -6.15 5.75
C THR A 56 2.19 -5.64 5.14
N LEU A 57 2.29 -4.86 4.09
CA LEU A 57 1.16 -4.38 3.32
C LEU A 57 0.97 -5.27 2.09
N THR A 58 -0.22 -5.86 1.94
CA THR A 58 -0.56 -6.75 0.83
C THR A 58 -1.47 -6.04 -0.15
N VAL A 59 -1.09 -6.01 -1.43
CA VAL A 59 -1.93 -5.52 -2.54
C VAL A 59 -2.54 -6.73 -3.25
N ASP A 60 -3.87 -6.71 -3.40
CA ASP A 60 -4.64 -7.67 -4.20
C ASP A 60 -4.53 -9.13 -3.74
N GLY A 61 -4.04 -9.35 -2.51
CA GLY A 61 -3.89 -10.67 -1.89
C GLY A 61 -2.58 -11.41 -2.21
N TRP A 62 -1.76 -10.92 -3.15
CA TRP A 62 -0.54 -11.62 -3.58
C TRP A 62 0.73 -10.78 -3.51
N ILE A 63 0.66 -9.46 -3.71
CA ILE A 63 1.84 -8.60 -3.70
C ILE A 63 2.10 -8.12 -2.28
N LYS A 64 3.15 -8.63 -1.63
CA LYS A 64 3.49 -8.29 -0.25
C LYS A 64 4.67 -7.33 -0.20
N PHE A 65 4.46 -6.19 0.45
CA PHE A 65 5.49 -5.19 0.67
C PHE A 65 5.78 -5.02 2.15
N ARG A 66 7.05 -4.88 2.45
CA ARG A 66 7.56 -4.62 3.79
C ARG A 66 7.68 -3.10 3.97
N VAL A 67 6.89 -2.52 4.85
CA VAL A 67 6.72 -1.07 4.93
C VAL A 67 6.65 -0.63 6.39
N PRO A 68 7.30 0.49 6.78
CA PRO A 68 7.16 1.00 8.12
C PRO A 68 5.72 1.46 8.40
N ARG A 69 5.23 1.26 9.62
CA ARG A 69 3.86 1.60 10.03
C ARG A 69 3.41 3.02 9.63
N ARG A 70 4.33 3.99 9.65
CA ARG A 70 4.04 5.37 9.23
C ARG A 70 3.64 5.46 7.76
N VAL A 71 4.34 4.74 6.89
CA VAL A 71 4.09 4.76 5.44
C VAL A 71 2.83 3.98 5.10
N GLU A 72 2.52 2.90 5.83
CA GLU A 72 1.25 2.17 5.73
C GLU A 72 0.05 3.10 5.97
N GLN A 73 0.03 3.81 7.11
CA GLN A 73 -1.05 4.75 7.44
C GLN A 73 -1.16 5.87 6.40
N LEU A 74 -0.02 6.45 5.99
CA LEU A 74 0.01 7.47 4.96
C LEU A 74 -0.56 6.97 3.62
N MET A 75 -0.25 5.73 3.20
CA MET A 75 -0.78 5.17 1.96
C MET A 75 -2.30 4.97 2.01
N ILE A 76 -2.82 4.49 3.15
CA ILE A 76 -4.26 4.30 3.34
C ILE A 76 -5.00 5.65 3.29
N ASP A 77 -4.49 6.64 4.03
CA ASP A 77 -5.10 7.97 4.08
C ASP A 77 -5.04 8.64 2.70
N LEU A 78 -3.88 8.61 2.05
CA LEU A 78 -3.67 9.21 0.73
C LEU A 78 -4.57 8.57 -0.33
N ARG A 79 -4.71 7.24 -0.32
CA ARG A 79 -5.62 6.55 -1.22
C ARG A 79 -7.06 6.97 -0.98
N SER A 80 -7.50 7.03 0.28
CA SER A 80 -8.87 7.44 0.59
C SER A 80 -9.19 8.86 0.10
N GLN A 81 -8.22 9.77 0.21
CA GLN A 81 -8.37 11.15 -0.26
C GLN A 81 -8.37 11.23 -1.79
N LEU A 82 -7.51 10.46 -2.46
CA LEU A 82 -7.48 10.35 -3.91
C LEU A 82 -8.79 9.76 -4.45
N ASP A 83 -9.28 8.66 -3.87
CA ASP A 83 -10.51 7.99 -4.29
C ASP A 83 -11.72 8.91 -4.15
N ARG A 84 -11.80 9.70 -3.06
CA ARG A 84 -12.84 10.73 -2.90
C ARG A 84 -12.76 11.80 -3.98
N LEU A 85 -11.56 12.28 -4.29
CA LEU A 85 -11.37 13.26 -5.37
C LEU A 85 -11.76 12.68 -6.73
N LEU A 86 -11.40 11.43 -7.01
CA LEU A 86 -11.78 10.74 -8.24
C LEU A 86 -13.29 10.52 -8.32
N GLN A 87 -13.95 10.14 -7.22
CA GLN A 87 -15.41 10.04 -7.17
C GLN A 87 -16.09 11.39 -7.43
N GLN A 88 -15.58 12.47 -6.88
CA GLN A 88 -16.08 13.82 -7.16
C GLN A 88 -15.89 14.22 -8.63
N LYS A 89 -14.75 13.85 -9.24
CA LYS A 89 -14.53 14.03 -10.69
C LYS A 89 -15.46 13.17 -11.55
N MET A 90 -15.81 11.97 -11.10
CA MET A 90 -16.75 11.11 -11.81
C MET A 90 -18.15 11.72 -11.82
N LEU A 91 -18.58 12.32 -10.71
CA LEU A 91 -19.89 12.97 -10.59
C LEU A 91 -19.95 14.30 -11.33
N ASN A 92 -18.86 15.07 -11.30
CA ASN A 92 -18.75 16.37 -11.96
C ASN A 92 -17.46 16.43 -12.79
N PRO A 93 -17.51 16.06 -14.07
CA PRO A 93 -16.32 16.00 -14.93
C PRO A 93 -15.70 17.37 -15.23
N SER A 94 -16.40 18.47 -14.90
CA SER A 94 -15.96 19.85 -15.07
C SER A 94 -15.20 20.44 -13.87
N ILE A 95 -15.06 19.71 -12.76
CA ILE A 95 -14.30 20.18 -11.61
C ILE A 95 -12.80 20.19 -11.94
N GLN A 96 -12.26 21.39 -12.03
CA GLN A 96 -10.81 21.64 -12.12
C GLN A 96 -10.17 21.25 -10.78
N LEU A 97 -9.39 20.17 -10.79
CA LEU A 97 -8.73 19.62 -9.60
C LEU A 97 -7.59 20.49 -9.06
N THR A 98 -7.41 21.67 -9.62
CA THR A 98 -6.20 22.48 -9.53
C THR A 98 -6.08 23.24 -8.22
N GLU A 99 -7.17 23.56 -7.53
CA GLU A 99 -7.12 24.31 -6.27
C GLU A 99 -7.17 23.38 -5.04
N ALA A 100 -8.14 22.46 -4.99
CA ALA A 100 -8.28 21.52 -3.87
C ALA A 100 -7.43 20.24 -4.02
N GLY A 101 -7.12 19.84 -5.26
CA GLY A 101 -6.41 18.59 -5.55
C GLY A 101 -4.93 18.75 -5.90
N SER A 102 -4.43 19.96 -6.15
CA SER A 102 -3.02 20.19 -6.49
C SER A 102 -2.08 19.79 -5.36
N GLY A 103 -2.40 20.13 -4.10
CA GLY A 103 -1.59 19.73 -2.95
C GLY A 103 -1.46 18.21 -2.81
N LEU A 104 -2.55 17.48 -3.05
CA LEU A 104 -2.55 16.01 -2.99
C LEU A 104 -1.82 15.39 -4.18
N LEU A 105 -2.03 15.93 -5.39
CA LEU A 105 -1.32 15.46 -6.58
C LEU A 105 0.18 15.73 -6.49
N VAL A 106 0.59 16.87 -5.94
CA VAL A 106 2.00 17.18 -5.66
C VAL A 106 2.58 16.24 -4.61
N ALA A 107 1.82 15.90 -3.57
CA ALA A 107 2.27 14.91 -2.58
C ALA A 107 2.42 13.51 -3.19
N ILE A 108 1.48 13.09 -4.05
CA ILE A 108 1.55 11.83 -4.78
C ILE A 108 2.75 11.81 -5.72
N THR A 109 2.96 12.85 -6.53
CA THR A 109 4.11 12.89 -7.45
C THR A 109 5.42 12.95 -6.68
N ALA A 110 5.50 13.70 -5.58
CA ALA A 110 6.66 13.72 -4.70
C ALA A 110 6.93 12.34 -4.07
N LEU A 111 5.90 11.60 -3.70
CA LEU A 111 6.04 10.26 -3.13
C LEU A 111 6.36 9.18 -4.18
N LEU A 112 5.91 9.36 -5.41
CA LEU A 112 6.31 8.50 -6.53
C LEU A 112 7.73 8.80 -7.02
N ALA A 113 8.18 10.04 -6.86
CA ALA A 113 9.54 10.46 -7.15
C ALA A 113 10.52 10.19 -5.99
N SER A 114 10.02 9.92 -4.77
CA SER A 114 10.88 9.64 -3.63
C SER A 114 11.44 8.21 -3.70
N PRO A 115 12.74 8.03 -3.39
CA PRO A 115 13.35 6.71 -3.39
C PRO A 115 12.78 5.86 -2.23
N PRO A 116 12.59 4.54 -2.46
CA PRO A 116 12.10 3.65 -1.42
C PRO A 116 13.10 3.61 -0.24
N PRO A 117 12.61 3.57 1.01
CA PRO A 117 13.45 3.46 2.19
C PRO A 117 14.14 2.09 2.17
N GLY A 118 15.46 2.09 1.96
CA GLY A 118 16.28 0.88 1.91
C GLY A 118 17.20 0.75 0.70
N ALA A 119 17.32 1.78 -0.15
CA ALA A 119 18.45 1.92 -1.08
C ALA A 119 19.64 2.60 -0.41
#